data_AF-A0A4Q2DIA8-F1
#
_entry.id   AF-A0A4Q2DIA8-F1
#
_cell.length_a   1.000
_cell.length_b   1.000
_cell.length_c   1.000
_cell.angle_alpha   90.00
_cell.angle_beta   90.00
_cell.angle_gamma   90.00
#
_symmetry.space_group_name_H-M   'P 1'
#
loop_
_entity.id
_entity.type
_entity.pdbx_description
1 polymer ?
#
loop_
_entity_poly.entity_id
_entity_poly.type
_entity_poly.pdbx_seq_one_letter_code
_entity_poly.pdbx_strand_id
1 'polypeptide(L)'
;MDLLQSLKPQRWFSAHLHTRFEATYAHLDEQVEVEAPMPATTTQFLGLDQCLPERKYLEVIDIDVPSPNPTPVISFDPEWLAINRALHQWFSTTQYQPPLPDEQEARAMVAKELEWVNANIEKDEHGFIPVEDWQTFVKTAPTLGSDGDVKEEQPPAYTNPQTVSFCKMLDIEDKINS
;
A
#
# COMPACT_ATOMS: atom_id res chain seq x y z
N MET A 1 18.06 -2.07 4.50
CA MET A 1 17.63 -0.65 4.58
C MET A 1 17.17 -0.17 3.19
N ASP A 2 16.80 -1.12 2.34
CA ASP A 2 17.00 -0.94 0.90
C ASP A 2 15.83 -0.14 0.32
N LEU A 3 14.61 -0.38 0.82
CA LEU A 3 13.43 0.37 0.40
C LEU A 3 13.49 1.87 0.73
N LEU A 4 13.98 2.25 1.92
CA LEU A 4 14.15 3.66 2.30
C LEU A 4 15.15 4.36 1.38
N GLN A 5 16.27 3.68 1.08
CA GLN A 5 17.33 4.21 0.22
C GLN A 5 16.93 4.24 -1.26
N SER A 6 16.11 3.30 -1.71
CA SER A 6 15.62 3.24 -3.09
C SER A 6 14.50 4.24 -3.35
N LEU A 7 13.49 4.31 -2.48
CA LEU A 7 12.30 5.17 -2.70
C LEU A 7 12.53 6.62 -2.27
N LYS A 8 13.44 6.86 -1.32
CA LYS A 8 13.75 8.19 -0.77
C LYS A 8 12.50 9.06 -0.47
N PRO A 9 11.48 8.54 0.23
CA PRO A 9 10.23 9.26 0.42
C PRO A 9 10.45 10.51 1.27
N GLN A 10 9.63 11.54 1.10
CA GLN A 10 9.74 12.77 1.91
C GLN A 10 9.53 12.50 3.41
N ARG A 11 8.65 11.54 3.73
CA ARG A 11 8.33 11.12 5.10
C ARG A 11 8.28 9.60 5.21
N TRP A 12 8.67 9.08 6.36
CA TRP A 12 8.61 7.66 6.69
C TRP A 12 8.00 7.48 8.09
N PHE A 13 6.86 6.78 8.17
CA PHE A 13 6.14 6.55 9.43
C PHE A 13 6.30 5.09 9.89
N SER A 14 6.47 4.88 11.19
CA SER A 14 6.53 3.55 11.82
C SER A 14 5.94 3.58 13.23
N ALA A 15 5.51 2.43 13.77
CA ALA A 15 4.81 2.39 15.07
C ALA A 15 5.01 1.07 15.84
N HIS A 16 6.22 0.48 15.82
CA HIS A 16 6.47 -0.83 16.46
C HIS A 16 7.22 -0.76 17.79
N LEU A 17 8.12 0.20 17.98
CA LEU A 17 9.02 0.26 19.15
C LEU A 17 8.37 0.89 20.41
N HIS A 18 7.08 1.23 20.35
CA HIS A 18 6.31 1.82 21.46
C HIS A 18 7.04 3.03 22.08
N THR A 19 7.57 3.90 21.21
CA THR A 19 8.23 5.14 21.60
C THR A 19 8.08 6.15 20.49
N ARG A 20 7.86 7.42 20.85
CA ARG A 20 7.96 8.50 19.88
C ARG A 20 9.43 8.76 19.55
N PHE A 21 9.78 8.70 18.28
CA PHE A 21 11.12 9.00 17.82
C PHE A 21 11.08 9.78 16.50
N GLU A 22 11.78 10.90 16.45
CA GLU A 22 11.91 11.72 15.24
C GLU A 22 13.36 11.69 14.78
N ALA A 23 13.56 11.54 13.47
CA ALA A 23 14.88 11.63 12.88
C ALA A 23 14.80 12.17 11.45
N THR A 24 15.88 12.81 11.02
CA THR A 24 16.07 13.17 9.61
C THR A 24 17.12 12.24 9.02
N TYR A 25 16.73 11.49 7.99
CA TYR A 25 17.64 10.63 7.24
C TYR A 25 18.10 11.37 5.99
N ALA A 26 19.41 11.63 5.87
CA ALA A 26 19.99 12.21 4.67
C ALA A 26 20.36 11.12 3.68
N HIS A 27 19.81 11.21 2.46
CA HIS A 27 20.23 10.36 1.34
C HIS A 27 21.51 10.94 0.76
N LEU A 28 22.63 10.27 1.02
CA LEU A 28 23.91 10.61 0.39
C LEU A 28 23.95 9.90 -0.97
N ASP A 29 23.93 10.67 -2.05
CA ASP A 29 24.14 10.12 -3.38
C ASP A 29 25.63 9.80 -3.55
N GLU A 30 25.98 8.51 -3.58
CA GLU A 30 27.38 8.06 -3.77
C GLU A 30 27.95 8.41 -5.17
N GLN A 31 27.16 8.98 -6.08
CA GLN A 31 27.53 9.20 -7.48
C GLN A 31 27.69 10.66 -7.92
N VAL A 32 27.73 11.64 -7.01
CA VAL A 32 27.97 13.05 -7.40
C VAL A 32 29.41 13.46 -7.07
N GLU A 33 30.32 13.23 -8.02
CA GLU A 33 31.60 13.95 -8.05
C GLU A 33 31.36 15.41 -8.50
N VAL A 34 31.49 16.32 -7.53
CA VAL A 34 31.95 17.72 -7.63
C VAL A 34 31.02 18.77 -8.30
N GLU A 35 30.86 19.90 -7.58
CA GLU A 35 30.39 21.23 -8.01
C GLU A 35 28.88 21.56 -8.05
N ALA A 36 28.21 21.55 -6.87
CA ALA A 36 27.24 22.55 -6.38
C ALA A 36 26.54 22.01 -5.10
N PRO A 37 26.05 22.86 -4.16
CA PRO A 37 25.27 22.39 -3.02
C PRO A 37 23.86 22.01 -3.52
N MET A 38 23.71 20.83 -4.10
CA MET A 38 22.39 20.25 -4.30
C MET A 38 21.80 19.92 -2.93
N PRO A 39 20.50 20.20 -2.68
CA PRO A 39 19.89 19.82 -1.43
C PRO A 39 19.94 18.30 -1.33
N ALA A 40 20.65 17.76 -0.33
CA ALA A 40 20.58 16.35 -0.01
C ALA A 40 19.10 15.98 0.12
N THR A 41 18.65 14.98 -0.63
CA THR A 41 17.28 14.47 -0.46
C THR A 41 17.19 13.96 0.98
N THR A 42 16.20 14.41 1.74
CA THR A 42 16.03 13.98 3.14
C THR A 42 14.67 13.32 3.32
N THR A 43 14.63 12.30 4.17
CA THR A 43 13.39 11.70 4.66
C THR A 43 13.20 12.11 6.12
N GLN A 44 12.04 12.67 6.44
CA GLN A 44 11.61 12.87 7.83
C GLN A 44 11.01 11.57 8.36
N PHE A 45 11.73 10.92 9.27
CA PHE A 45 11.28 9.71 9.95
C PHE A 45 10.52 10.06 11.22
N LEU A 46 9.36 9.43 11.41
CA LEU A 46 8.58 9.53 12.63
C LEU A 46 8.12 8.13 13.09
N GLY A 47 8.64 7.72 14.25
CA GLY A 47 8.16 6.61 15.05
C GLY A 47 7.08 7.09 16.03
N LEU A 48 5.96 6.38 16.10
CA LEU A 48 4.87 6.65 17.04
C LEU A 48 4.82 5.60 18.16
N ASP A 49 4.31 6.03 19.31
CA ASP A 49 4.09 5.18 20.48
C ASP A 49 2.79 4.35 20.34
N GLN A 50 2.61 3.38 21.24
CA GLN A 50 1.38 2.60 21.34
C GLN A 50 0.23 3.46 21.86
N CYS A 51 -0.99 3.17 21.38
CA CYS A 51 -2.26 3.78 21.80
C CYS A 51 -2.63 3.45 23.26
N LEU A 52 -1.81 3.89 24.22
CA LEU A 52 -2.04 3.79 25.66
C LEU A 52 -2.24 5.19 26.25
N PRO A 53 -2.90 5.29 27.43
CA PRO A 53 -3.04 6.56 28.13
C PRO A 53 -1.71 7.28 28.30
N GLU A 54 -1.74 8.60 28.12
CA GLU A 54 -0.59 9.51 28.34
C GLU A 54 0.63 9.27 27.41
N ARG A 55 0.45 8.53 26.30
CA ARG A 55 1.50 8.29 25.30
C ARG A 55 1.33 9.12 24.03
N LYS A 56 2.43 9.30 23.30
CA LYS A 56 2.49 10.07 22.05
C LYS A 56 2.28 9.16 20.83
N TYR A 57 1.05 8.69 20.67
CA TYR A 57 0.68 7.72 19.63
C TYR A 57 0.04 8.36 18.38
N LEU A 58 -0.28 9.65 18.41
CA LEU A 58 -0.94 10.37 17.32
C LEU A 58 -0.13 11.60 16.92
N GLU A 59 0.06 11.78 15.62
CA GLU A 59 0.63 12.98 15.00
C GLU A 59 -0.35 13.52 13.96
N VAL A 60 -0.54 14.84 13.93
CA VAL A 60 -1.28 15.53 12.88
C VAL A 60 -0.27 16.27 12.01
N ILE A 61 -0.35 16.07 10.70
CA ILE A 61 0.56 16.66 9.72
C ILE A 61 -0.27 17.45 8.72
N ASP A 62 0.11 18.72 8.56
CA ASP A 62 -0.45 19.57 7.52
C ASP A 62 0.29 19.32 6.20
N ILE A 63 -0.48 19.11 5.14
CA ILE A 63 0.02 18.91 3.77
C ILE A 63 -0.60 20.00 2.90
N ASP A 64 0.26 20.72 2.20
CA ASP A 64 -0.18 21.75 1.26
C ASP A 64 -0.87 21.10 0.06
N VAL A 65 -2.07 21.59 -0.26
CA VAL A 65 -2.88 21.13 -1.39
C VAL A 65 -3.14 22.28 -2.36
N PRO A 66 -3.24 21.99 -3.68
CA PRO A 66 -3.58 23.01 -4.67
C PRO A 66 -4.98 23.60 -4.41
N SER A 67 -5.17 24.87 -4.80
CA SER A 67 -6.46 25.56 -4.73
C SER A 67 -7.19 25.50 -6.08
N PRO A 68 -8.49 25.15 -6.13
CA PRO A 68 -9.38 24.88 -4.99
C PRO A 68 -9.05 23.55 -4.31
N ASN A 69 -9.20 23.50 -2.98
CA ASN A 69 -8.94 22.31 -2.18
C ASN A 69 -9.88 21.17 -2.61
N PRO A 70 -9.39 20.13 -3.28
CA PRO A 70 -10.23 19.02 -3.72
C PRO A 70 -10.66 18.19 -2.51
N THR A 71 -11.87 17.62 -2.56
CA THR A 71 -12.22 16.58 -1.57
C THR A 71 -11.32 15.37 -1.84
N PRO A 72 -10.58 14.87 -0.84
CA PRO A 72 -9.70 13.73 -1.06
C PRO A 72 -10.53 12.48 -1.37
N VAL A 73 -10.18 11.81 -2.47
CA VAL A 73 -10.76 10.54 -2.88
C VAL A 73 -9.71 9.46 -2.71
N ILE A 74 -10.12 8.30 -2.17
CA ILE A 74 -9.23 7.14 -2.11
C ILE A 74 -9.22 6.50 -3.48
N SER A 75 -8.03 6.42 -4.07
CA SER A 75 -7.84 5.92 -5.43
C SER A 75 -6.75 4.86 -5.47
N PHE A 76 -6.84 3.93 -6.41
CA PHE A 76 -5.77 3.00 -6.68
C PHE A 76 -4.60 3.68 -7.38
N ASP A 77 -3.40 3.26 -7.02
CA ASP A 77 -2.19 3.59 -7.75
C ASP A 77 -2.00 2.61 -8.94
N PRO A 78 -1.84 3.09 -10.19
CA PRO A 78 -1.70 2.21 -11.35
C PRO A 78 -0.47 1.30 -11.30
N GLU A 79 0.65 1.75 -10.72
CA GLU A 79 1.86 0.92 -10.58
C GLU A 79 1.62 -0.20 -9.57
N TRP A 80 0.95 0.09 -8.45
CA TRP A 80 0.52 -0.92 -7.48
C TRP A 80 -0.41 -1.97 -8.11
N LEU A 81 -1.38 -1.55 -8.92
CA LEU A 81 -2.26 -2.46 -9.66
C LEU A 81 -1.46 -3.36 -10.62
N ALA A 82 -0.50 -2.78 -11.35
CA ALA A 82 0.38 -3.51 -12.25
C ALA A 82 1.26 -4.52 -11.51
N ILE A 83 1.80 -4.18 -10.34
CA ILE A 83 2.56 -5.09 -9.47
C ILE A 83 1.69 -6.28 -9.05
N ASN A 84 0.46 -6.02 -8.60
CA ASN A 84 -0.47 -7.07 -8.18
C ASN A 84 -0.80 -8.02 -9.33
N ARG A 85 -1.05 -7.49 -10.53
CA ARG A 85 -1.35 -8.32 -11.72
C ARG A 85 -0.12 -9.09 -12.20
N ALA A 86 1.03 -8.43 -12.30
CA ALA A 86 2.29 -9.05 -12.76
C ALA A 86 2.70 -10.20 -11.84
N LEU A 87 2.63 -9.98 -10.52
CA LEU A 87 3.10 -10.95 -9.55
C LEU A 87 2.01 -11.93 -9.07
N HIS A 88 0.81 -11.89 -9.64
CA HIS A 88 -0.32 -12.71 -9.20
C HIS A 88 -0.04 -14.22 -9.27
N GLN A 89 0.72 -14.67 -10.27
CA GLN A 89 1.07 -16.09 -10.39
C GLN A 89 1.94 -16.58 -9.21
N TRP A 90 2.69 -15.69 -8.55
CA TRP A 90 3.49 -16.01 -7.36
C TRP A 90 2.71 -15.88 -6.05
N PHE A 91 1.45 -15.44 -6.07
CA PHE A 91 0.59 -15.52 -4.90
C PHE A 91 0.37 -16.99 -4.52
N SER A 92 1.04 -17.44 -3.45
CA SER A 92 1.02 -18.81 -2.96
C SER A 92 -0.08 -18.99 -1.92
N THR A 93 -0.91 -20.02 -2.10
CA THR A 93 -1.89 -20.49 -1.11
C THR A 93 -1.34 -21.62 -0.25
N THR A 94 -0.04 -21.90 -0.36
CA THR A 94 0.64 -22.95 0.40
C THR A 94 1.65 -22.35 1.38
N GLN A 95 2.10 -23.15 2.34
CA GLN A 95 3.10 -22.73 3.32
C GLN A 95 4.44 -22.32 2.69
N TYR A 96 4.76 -22.85 1.50
CA TYR A 96 6.02 -22.58 0.83
C TYR A 96 5.82 -21.55 -0.28
N GLN A 97 6.50 -20.42 -0.15
CA GLN A 97 6.52 -19.37 -1.15
C GLN A 97 7.50 -19.74 -2.27
N PRO A 98 7.06 -19.81 -3.55
CA PRO A 98 7.99 -19.97 -4.66
C PRO A 98 8.93 -18.76 -4.76
N PRO A 99 10.17 -18.96 -5.26
CA PRO A 99 11.08 -17.84 -5.48
C PRO A 99 10.46 -16.84 -6.45
N LEU A 100 10.58 -15.56 -6.11
CA LEU A 100 10.21 -14.46 -6.98
C LEU A 100 11.17 -14.37 -8.18
N PRO A 101 10.73 -13.78 -9.30
CA PRO A 101 11.61 -13.52 -10.43
C PRO A 101 12.73 -12.55 -10.02
N ASP A 102 13.79 -12.49 -10.82
CA ASP A 102 14.82 -11.49 -10.60
C ASP A 102 14.26 -10.06 -10.77
N GLU A 103 14.98 -9.06 -10.25
CA GLU A 103 14.48 -7.68 -10.26
C GLU A 103 14.26 -7.14 -11.69
N GLN A 104 15.11 -7.50 -12.65
CA GLN A 104 15.01 -7.01 -14.01
C GLN A 104 13.79 -7.63 -14.71
N GLU A 105 13.59 -8.93 -14.55
CA GLU A 105 12.41 -9.63 -15.03
C GLU A 105 11.13 -9.09 -14.38
N ALA A 106 11.12 -8.93 -13.05
CA ALA A 106 9.99 -8.37 -12.31
C ALA A 106 9.61 -6.99 -12.84
N ARG A 107 10.58 -6.09 -13.05
CA ARG A 107 10.35 -4.75 -13.60
C ARG A 107 9.79 -4.80 -15.02
N ALA A 108 10.30 -5.69 -15.88
CA ALA A 108 9.79 -5.85 -17.23
C ALA A 108 8.33 -6.35 -17.23
N MET A 109 7.99 -7.28 -16.34
CA MET A 109 6.63 -7.76 -16.17
C MET A 109 5.68 -6.66 -15.66
N VAL A 110 6.10 -5.90 -14.64
CA VAL A 110 5.32 -4.77 -14.12
C VAL A 110 5.09 -3.72 -15.19
N ALA A 111 6.10 -3.39 -16.01
CA ALA A 111 5.94 -2.43 -17.11
C ALA A 111 4.89 -2.90 -18.13
N LYS A 112 4.89 -4.19 -18.47
CA LYS A 112 3.88 -4.79 -19.36
C LYS A 112 2.48 -4.73 -18.75
N GLU A 113 2.32 -5.11 -17.49
CA GLU A 113 1.00 -5.06 -16.84
C GLU A 113 0.54 -3.62 -16.57
N LEU A 114 1.45 -2.66 -16.45
CA LEU A 114 1.13 -1.24 -16.36
C LEU A 114 0.52 -0.71 -17.66
N GLU A 115 1.02 -1.15 -18.82
CA GLU A 115 0.38 -0.86 -20.11
C GLU A 115 -1.04 -1.44 -20.15
N TRP A 116 -1.22 -2.66 -19.66
CA TRP A 116 -2.54 -3.28 -19.56
C TRP A 116 -3.47 -2.49 -18.63
N VAL A 117 -3.01 -2.10 -17.43
CA VAL A 117 -3.80 -1.31 -16.46
C VAL A 117 -4.25 0.01 -17.08
N ASN A 118 -3.34 0.73 -17.74
CA ASN A 118 -3.67 2.00 -18.39
C ASN A 118 -4.66 1.85 -19.55
N ALA A 119 -4.73 0.67 -20.18
CA ALA A 119 -5.64 0.40 -21.30
C ALA A 119 -7.01 -0.15 -20.87
N ASN A 120 -7.09 -0.83 -19.72
CA ASN A 120 -8.30 -1.58 -19.33
C ASN A 120 -9.01 -1.02 -18.10
N ILE A 121 -8.33 -0.19 -17.29
CA ILE A 121 -8.91 0.39 -16.08
C ILE A 121 -9.18 1.87 -16.34
N GLU A 122 -10.47 2.21 -16.34
CA GLU A 122 -10.92 3.58 -16.55
C GLU A 122 -10.42 4.49 -15.43
N LYS A 123 -9.95 5.67 -15.83
CA LYS A 123 -9.56 6.76 -14.94
C LYS A 123 -10.63 7.83 -14.99
N ASP A 124 -10.83 8.52 -13.88
CA ASP A 124 -11.70 9.68 -13.80
C ASP A 124 -11.14 10.87 -14.62
N GLU A 125 -11.90 11.97 -14.64
CA GLU A 125 -11.52 13.20 -15.35
C GLU A 125 -10.19 13.81 -14.86
N HIS A 126 -9.73 13.42 -13.66
CA HIS A 126 -8.49 13.88 -13.03
C HIS A 126 -7.34 12.87 -13.18
N GLY A 127 -7.56 11.73 -13.83
CA GLY A 127 -6.56 10.69 -14.05
C GLY A 127 -6.38 9.72 -12.88
N PHE A 128 -7.29 9.72 -11.90
CA PHE A 128 -7.30 8.79 -10.78
C PHE A 128 -8.18 7.58 -11.06
N ILE A 129 -8.00 6.50 -10.29
CA ILE A 129 -8.85 5.31 -10.32
C ILE A 129 -9.58 5.23 -8.97
N PRO A 130 -10.74 5.88 -8.79
CA PRO A 130 -11.44 5.89 -7.52
C PRO A 130 -11.78 4.47 -7.06
N VAL A 131 -11.51 4.16 -5.78
CA VAL A 131 -11.80 2.83 -5.24
C VAL A 131 -13.31 2.56 -5.23
N GLU A 132 -14.13 3.59 -5.05
CA GLU A 132 -15.59 3.50 -4.98
C GLU A 132 -16.25 3.03 -6.29
N ASP A 133 -15.60 3.28 -7.44
CA ASP A 133 -16.10 2.84 -8.76
C ASP A 133 -16.01 1.32 -8.93
N TRP A 134 -15.09 0.68 -8.18
CA TRP A 134 -14.77 -0.74 -8.35
C TRP A 134 -15.11 -1.60 -7.13
N GLN A 135 -15.10 -1.02 -5.93
CA GLN A 135 -15.33 -1.74 -4.68
C GLN A 135 -16.36 -1.04 -3.80
N THR A 136 -17.38 -1.80 -3.39
CA THR A 136 -18.30 -1.39 -2.32
C THR A 136 -17.88 -2.03 -1.00
N PHE A 137 -17.48 -1.22 -0.03
CA PHE A 137 -17.14 -1.68 1.31
C PHE A 137 -18.41 -2.05 2.07
N VAL A 138 -18.52 -3.34 2.41
CA VAL A 138 -19.60 -3.92 3.19
C VAL A 138 -19.02 -4.82 4.26
N LYS A 139 -19.76 -5.00 5.36
CA LYS A 139 -19.38 -5.91 6.44
C LYS A 139 -19.31 -7.35 5.89
N THR A 140 -18.13 -7.95 5.91
CA THR A 140 -17.87 -9.29 5.36
C THR A 140 -17.98 -10.42 6.38
N ALA A 141 -17.79 -10.10 7.66
CA ALA A 141 -17.86 -11.05 8.76
C ALA A 141 -18.67 -10.46 9.94
N PRO A 142 -19.30 -11.29 10.78
CA PRO A 142 -19.98 -10.84 11.98
C PRO A 142 -19.02 -10.17 12.96
N THR A 143 -19.57 -9.29 13.80
CA THR A 143 -18.82 -8.61 14.86
C THR A 143 -18.69 -9.55 16.05
N LEU A 144 -17.50 -9.60 16.66
CA LEU A 144 -17.29 -10.37 17.88
C LEU A 144 -18.23 -9.84 18.99
N GLY A 145 -19.11 -10.69 19.52
CA GLY A 145 -19.96 -10.37 20.67
C GLY A 145 -21.34 -9.74 20.40
N SER A 146 -21.85 -9.71 19.17
CA SER A 146 -23.22 -9.22 18.93
C SER A 146 -24.32 -10.24 19.25
N ASP A 147 -23.99 -11.53 19.30
CA ASP A 147 -24.88 -12.60 19.74
C ASP A 147 -24.23 -13.31 20.93
N GLY A 148 -24.95 -13.36 22.05
CA GLY A 148 -24.47 -13.94 23.29
C GLY A 148 -24.01 -15.39 23.12
N ASP A 149 -22.94 -15.71 23.85
CA ASP A 149 -22.34 -17.03 24.07
C ASP A 149 -21.48 -17.67 22.95
N VAL A 150 -20.16 -17.63 23.23
CA VAL A 150 -19.11 -18.68 23.10
C VAL A 150 -18.99 -19.37 21.73
N LYS A 151 -17.81 -19.38 21.09
CA LYS A 151 -16.73 -20.33 21.45
C LYS A 151 -15.38 -19.97 20.87
N GLU A 152 -14.33 -20.47 21.53
CA GLU A 152 -12.93 -20.60 21.08
C GLU A 152 -12.78 -21.46 19.82
N GLU A 153 -13.68 -21.33 18.85
CA GLU A 153 -13.64 -22.01 17.58
C GLU A 153 -13.06 -21.08 16.51
N GLN A 154 -12.28 -21.64 15.60
CA GLN A 154 -11.79 -20.89 14.45
C GLN A 154 -13.00 -20.37 13.65
N PRO A 155 -13.06 -19.05 13.35
CA PRO A 155 -14.16 -18.51 12.58
C PRO A 155 -14.21 -19.18 11.20
N PRO A 156 -15.41 -19.41 10.64
CA PRO A 156 -15.51 -19.94 9.29
C PRO A 156 -14.94 -18.92 8.29
N ALA A 157 -14.51 -19.43 7.13
CA ALA A 157 -14.11 -18.57 6.04
C ALA A 157 -15.34 -17.84 5.48
N TYR A 158 -15.21 -16.53 5.27
CA TYR A 158 -16.23 -15.70 4.62
C TYR A 158 -15.69 -15.21 3.29
N THR A 159 -16.49 -15.36 2.23
CA THR A 159 -16.18 -14.74 0.94
C THR A 159 -16.19 -13.23 1.10
N ASN A 160 -15.08 -12.59 0.72
CA ASN A 160 -14.96 -11.14 0.75
C ASN A 160 -15.38 -10.56 -0.62
N PRO A 161 -16.57 -9.92 -0.74
CA PRO A 161 -17.00 -9.30 -2.00
C PRO A 161 -16.07 -8.19 -2.48
N GLN A 162 -15.34 -7.50 -1.59
CA GLN A 162 -14.33 -6.53 -2.01
C GLN A 162 -13.15 -7.21 -2.72
N THR A 163 -12.68 -8.36 -2.20
CA THR A 163 -11.64 -9.16 -2.86
C THR A 163 -12.10 -9.66 -4.23
N VAL A 164 -13.32 -10.20 -4.30
CA VAL A 164 -13.92 -10.67 -5.57
C VAL A 164 -13.98 -9.54 -6.59
N SER A 165 -14.47 -8.36 -6.20
CA SER A 165 -14.53 -7.19 -7.09
C SER A 165 -13.14 -6.73 -7.54
N PHE A 166 -12.15 -6.76 -6.66
CA PHE A 166 -10.77 -6.39 -6.99
C PHE A 166 -10.13 -7.34 -7.98
N CYS A 167 -10.23 -8.66 -7.73
CA CYS A 167 -9.72 -9.68 -8.65
C CYS A 167 -10.41 -9.59 -10.02
N LYS A 168 -11.73 -9.35 -10.04
CA LYS A 168 -12.50 -9.14 -11.27
C LYS A 168 -12.06 -7.88 -12.02
N MET A 169 -11.87 -6.75 -11.33
CA MET A 169 -11.36 -5.50 -11.91
C MET A 169 -10.01 -5.72 -12.59
N LEU A 170 -9.11 -6.43 -11.90
CA LEU A 170 -7.78 -6.71 -12.42
C LEU A 170 -7.73 -7.89 -13.38
N ASP A 171 -8.84 -8.54 -13.71
CA ASP A 171 -8.90 -9.74 -14.57
C ASP A 171 -7.88 -10.81 -14.13
N ILE A 172 -7.85 -11.11 -12.83
CA ILE A 172 -7.01 -12.13 -12.20
C ILE A 172 -7.87 -13.16 -11.44
N GLU A 173 -7.31 -14.34 -11.22
CA GLU A 173 -7.95 -15.41 -10.45
C GLU A 173 -8.12 -15.00 -8.98
N ASP A 174 -9.31 -15.22 -8.41
CA ASP A 174 -9.51 -15.08 -6.98
C ASP A 174 -9.06 -16.35 -6.25
N LYS A 175 -7.75 -16.47 -6.03
CA LYS A 175 -7.12 -17.62 -5.36
C LYS A 175 -7.51 -17.81 -3.89
N ILE A 176 -8.18 -16.83 -3.27
CA ILE A 176 -8.61 -16.90 -1.86
C ILE A 176 -9.98 -17.55 -1.77
N ASN A 177 -10.87 -17.25 -2.73
CA ASN A 177 -12.23 -17.78 -2.78
C ASN A 177 -12.41 -18.94 -3.79
N SER A 178 -11.35 -19.33 -4.52
CA SER A 178 -11.31 -20.46 -5.46
C SER A 178 -11.30 -21.83 -4.79
#